data_AF-A0A535ZUY0-F1
#
_entry.id   AF-A0A535ZUY0-F1
#
_cell.length_a   1.000
_cell.length_b   1.000
_cell.length_c   1.000
_cell.angle_alpha   90.00
_cell.angle_beta   90.00
_cell.angle_gamma   90.00
#
_symmetry.space_group_name_H-M   'P 1'
#
loop_
_entity.id
_entity.type
_entity.pdbx_description
1 polymer ?
#
loop_
_entity_poly.entity_id
_entity_poly.type
_entity_poly.pdbx_seq_one_letter_code
_entity_poly.pdbx_strand_id
1 'polypeptide(L)'
;PEWIKGFMSKVTSQAPVCSLHSFSGRNRLTFAFSDALRATEIRVGVHEETAMLHCSIKLFLEPSPPLKVYEATLRLDTRDIPYYESLEQVQQWWAAQPGYQPARVPETARLPMYSTWYSFHQGLVASQIEEQCGLAKALGCEAVIVDDGWQTTSNERGYAYTGDWEVASEKISDMRAHVAKVHQLGMKYILWYSVPFVGKHSKAWSNFAGKTLEVIDRLGAGVLDPRFPEVREYIIATYERALRDWDLDGFKLDFVDSFNFRKQEYVQGQDYLSVPEAVDRLLADVIERLRKIKPDIMVEFRQTYIGPLMRKYGNMFRAGDCPNDALTNRERTLDIRLLCGSTAAHSDMLMWHRDEPVESAALQIVNILFAVPQISLLLNALPEQHLEMARFWLSFWREHRDVLLDGKLMPLHPEAMYPLVIATTPTKRIAVTYADTVINPGSDLPADFIIVNGTLGKGVVLEFTENTGTWQLEIRDCRGQVFSTGQVLLGKGLHRIDVPPVGAATLHRS
;
A
#
# COMPACT_ATOMS: atom_id res chain seq x y z
N PRO A 1 0.82 -37.31 -4.94
CA PRO A 1 1.59 -36.14 -5.41
C PRO A 1 1.50 -34.99 -4.41
N GLU A 2 2.53 -34.15 -4.33
CA GLU A 2 2.56 -32.99 -3.41
C GLU A 2 2.21 -31.72 -4.19
N TRP A 3 1.04 -31.16 -3.93
CA TRP A 3 0.59 -29.90 -4.54
C TRP A 3 1.09 -28.70 -3.73
N ILE A 4 2.41 -28.62 -3.56
CA ILE A 4 3.08 -27.62 -2.72
C ILE A 4 3.53 -26.43 -3.56
N LYS A 5 3.05 -25.23 -3.22
CA LYS A 5 3.60 -23.97 -3.70
C LYS A 5 4.24 -23.22 -2.53
N GLY A 6 5.41 -22.66 -2.78
CA GLY A 6 6.14 -21.85 -1.80
C GLY A 6 6.25 -20.39 -2.22
N PHE A 7 6.55 -19.54 -1.25
CA PHE A 7 7.00 -18.18 -1.48
C PHE A 7 8.19 -17.84 -0.60
N MET A 8 9.01 -16.89 -1.08
CA MET A 8 10.20 -16.42 -0.40
C MET A 8 9.88 -15.14 0.38
N SER A 9 10.22 -15.14 1.66
CA SER A 9 10.19 -13.97 2.52
C SER A 9 11.60 -13.55 2.90
N LYS A 10 11.88 -12.24 2.89
CA LYS A 10 13.09 -11.59 3.44
C LYS A 10 12.82 -10.11 3.67
N VAL A 11 13.81 -9.35 4.14
CA VAL A 11 13.64 -7.92 4.46
C VAL A 11 12.90 -7.15 3.36
N THR A 12 13.26 -7.33 2.09
CA THR A 12 12.65 -6.63 0.94
C THR A 12 11.72 -7.50 0.10
N SER A 13 11.08 -8.52 0.67
CA SER A 13 10.08 -9.31 -0.07
C SER A 13 9.18 -10.09 0.88
N GLN A 14 7.87 -9.85 0.77
CA GLN A 14 6.79 -10.56 1.46
C GLN A 14 6.94 -10.58 2.99
N ALA A 15 6.02 -11.27 3.67
CA ALA A 15 6.04 -11.47 5.11
C ALA A 15 6.04 -12.98 5.40
N PRO A 16 6.76 -13.47 6.44
CA PRO A 16 6.86 -14.90 6.68
C PRO A 16 5.64 -15.39 7.49
N VAL A 17 4.46 -15.34 6.89
CA VAL A 17 3.19 -15.83 7.46
C VAL A 17 2.33 -16.52 6.41
N CYS A 18 1.62 -17.57 6.82
CA CYS A 18 0.52 -18.15 6.05
C CYS A 18 -0.67 -18.41 6.97
N SER A 19 -1.88 -18.15 6.47
CA SER A 19 -3.14 -18.44 7.16
C SER A 19 -3.97 -19.42 6.34
N LEU A 20 -4.29 -20.56 6.96
CA LEU A 20 -5.21 -21.56 6.44
C LEU A 20 -6.53 -21.36 7.17
N HIS A 21 -7.55 -20.99 6.41
CA HIS A 21 -8.87 -20.69 6.93
C HIS A 21 -9.94 -21.62 6.32
N SER A 22 -11.04 -21.79 7.04
CA SER A 22 -12.23 -22.45 6.51
C SER A 22 -12.94 -21.55 5.47
N PHE A 23 -13.88 -22.13 4.73
CA PHE A 23 -14.84 -21.38 3.90
C PHE A 23 -15.75 -20.44 4.71
N SER A 24 -15.84 -20.62 6.03
CA SER A 24 -16.54 -19.69 6.92
C SER A 24 -15.64 -18.55 7.44
N GLY A 25 -14.44 -18.38 6.87
CA GLY A 25 -13.50 -17.32 7.26
C GLY A 25 -12.91 -17.53 8.67
N ARG A 26 -12.87 -18.77 9.16
CA ARG A 26 -12.33 -19.11 10.49
C ARG A 26 -10.93 -19.67 10.37
N ASN A 27 -10.01 -19.20 11.21
CA ASN A 27 -8.66 -19.72 11.32
C ASN A 27 -8.69 -21.22 11.64
N ARG A 28 -7.94 -22.01 10.87
CA ARG A 28 -7.69 -23.44 11.12
C ARG A 28 -6.22 -23.69 11.42
N LEU A 29 -5.33 -22.93 10.79
CA LEU A 29 -3.92 -22.86 11.13
C LEU A 29 -3.35 -21.57 10.56
N THR A 30 -2.89 -20.66 11.42
CA THR A 30 -2.01 -19.56 11.01
C THR A 30 -0.63 -19.85 11.57
N PHE A 31 0.40 -19.79 10.74
CA PHE A 31 1.77 -19.94 11.18
C PHE A 31 2.65 -18.81 10.65
N ALA A 32 3.50 -18.29 11.53
CA ALA A 32 4.36 -17.15 11.23
C ALA A 32 5.74 -17.33 11.85
N PHE A 33 6.76 -16.83 11.17
CA PHE A 33 8.14 -16.92 11.61
C PHE A 33 8.68 -15.56 12.05
N SER A 34 9.58 -15.57 13.05
CA SER A 34 10.12 -14.34 13.66
C SER A 34 11.20 -13.67 12.81
N ASP A 35 12.01 -14.44 12.09
CA ASP A 35 13.06 -13.89 11.22
C ASP A 35 12.45 -13.49 9.87
N ALA A 36 12.15 -12.20 9.73
CA ALA A 36 11.79 -11.57 8.45
C ALA A 36 12.97 -10.83 7.80
N LEU A 37 14.17 -10.91 8.38
CA LEU A 37 15.38 -10.31 7.81
C LEU A 37 15.96 -11.27 6.76
N ARG A 38 16.22 -12.52 7.16
CA ARG A 38 16.85 -13.53 6.31
C ARG A 38 15.85 -14.21 5.40
N ALA A 39 16.36 -14.72 4.28
CA ALA A 39 15.60 -15.49 3.32
C ALA A 39 15.04 -16.77 3.95
N THR A 40 13.71 -16.82 4.01
CA THR A 40 12.90 -17.91 4.53
C THR A 40 11.89 -18.31 3.46
N GLU A 41 11.77 -19.61 3.17
CA GLU A 41 10.74 -20.13 2.27
C GLU A 41 9.60 -20.71 3.08
N ILE A 42 8.39 -20.23 2.85
CA ILE A 42 7.17 -20.80 3.39
C ILE A 42 6.50 -21.63 2.31
N ARG A 43 6.14 -22.87 2.64
CA ARG A 43 5.46 -23.79 1.74
C ARG A 43 4.20 -24.33 2.40
N VAL A 44 3.11 -24.33 1.63
CA VAL A 44 1.87 -25.02 1.96
C VAL A 44 1.41 -25.77 0.71
N GLY A 45 0.95 -27.01 0.90
CA GLY A 45 0.31 -27.76 -0.17
C GLY A 45 -0.51 -28.92 0.33
N VAL A 46 -1.35 -29.45 -0.55
CA VAL A 46 -2.12 -30.66 -0.27
C VAL A 46 -1.30 -31.89 -0.68
N HIS A 47 -1.18 -32.84 0.24
CA HIS A 47 -0.74 -34.18 -0.08
C HIS A 47 -1.93 -34.97 -0.62
N GLU A 48 -1.90 -35.28 -1.92
CA GLU A 48 -3.03 -35.81 -2.67
C GLU A 48 -3.58 -37.14 -2.10
N GLU A 49 -2.70 -38.04 -1.64
CA GLU A 49 -3.12 -39.38 -1.19
C GLU A 49 -3.79 -39.38 0.18
N THR A 50 -3.53 -38.36 1.01
CA THR A 50 -4.06 -38.30 2.38
C THR A 50 -4.99 -37.11 2.61
N ALA A 51 -5.12 -36.21 1.63
CA ALA A 51 -5.80 -34.93 1.76
C ALA A 51 -5.31 -34.07 2.94
N MET A 52 -4.08 -34.29 3.41
CA MET A 52 -3.46 -33.50 4.46
C MET A 52 -2.79 -32.25 3.90
N LEU A 53 -2.80 -31.17 4.67
CA LEU A 53 -2.03 -29.97 4.37
C LEU A 53 -0.61 -30.12 4.92
N HIS A 54 0.37 -30.18 4.03
CA HIS A 54 1.79 -30.17 4.37
C HIS A 54 2.31 -28.74 4.42
N CYS A 55 2.75 -28.34 5.61
CA CYS A 55 3.30 -27.01 5.87
C CYS A 55 4.78 -27.13 6.23
N SER A 56 5.64 -26.31 5.63
CA SER A 56 7.06 -26.30 5.98
C SER A 56 7.66 -24.90 5.89
N ILE A 57 8.70 -24.68 6.69
CA ILE A 57 9.56 -23.52 6.62
C ILE A 57 10.98 -24.00 6.32
N LYS A 58 11.62 -23.38 5.34
CA LYS A 58 13.05 -23.61 5.05
C LYS A 58 13.84 -22.35 5.35
N LEU A 59 14.95 -22.53 6.06
CA LEU A 59 15.84 -21.47 6.52
C LEU A 59 17.18 -21.57 5.79
N PHE A 60 18.00 -20.52 5.92
CA PHE A 60 19.38 -20.49 5.40
C PHE A 60 19.46 -20.71 3.89
N LEU A 61 18.53 -20.10 3.16
CA LEU A 61 18.41 -20.23 1.70
C LEU A 61 19.36 -19.32 0.94
N GLU A 62 19.79 -18.24 1.59
CA GLU A 62 20.81 -17.34 1.09
C GLU A 62 22.06 -17.44 1.98
N PRO A 63 23.26 -17.14 1.43
CA PRO A 63 24.50 -17.16 2.19
C PRO A 63 24.46 -16.19 3.38
N SER A 64 24.91 -16.66 4.54
CA SER A 64 25.05 -15.85 5.75
C SER A 64 26.44 -16.06 6.37
N PRO A 65 26.92 -15.11 7.20
CA PRO A 65 28.08 -15.36 8.05
C PRO A 65 27.93 -16.66 8.86
N PRO A 66 29.02 -17.36 9.21
CA PRO A 66 28.98 -18.49 10.12
C PRO A 66 28.31 -18.09 11.44
N LEU A 67 27.24 -18.80 11.81
CA LEU A 67 26.51 -18.56 13.05
C LEU A 67 26.98 -19.54 14.12
N LYS A 68 27.28 -19.04 15.32
CA LYS A 68 27.51 -19.90 16.50
C LYS A 68 26.20 -20.31 17.18
N VAL A 69 25.22 -19.40 17.17
CA VAL A 69 23.89 -19.58 17.76
C VAL A 69 22.89 -18.91 16.82
N TYR A 70 21.78 -19.58 16.57
CA TYR A 70 20.63 -19.04 15.85
C TYR A 70 19.37 -19.31 16.68
N GLU A 71 18.67 -18.25 17.06
CA GLU A 71 17.41 -18.34 17.80
C GLU A 71 16.30 -17.68 16.99
N ALA A 72 15.20 -18.41 16.84
CA ALA A 72 14.00 -17.92 16.20
C ALA A 72 12.78 -18.65 16.77
N THR A 73 11.64 -17.98 16.73
CA THR A 73 10.33 -18.51 17.11
C THR A 73 9.47 -18.77 15.87
N LEU A 74 8.85 -19.95 15.84
CA LEU A 74 7.71 -20.27 14.98
C LEU A 74 6.43 -20.15 15.81
N ARG A 75 5.55 -19.23 15.43
CA ARG A 75 4.22 -19.07 16.02
C ARG A 75 3.23 -19.95 15.28
N LEU A 76 2.44 -20.73 16.02
CA LEU A 76 1.32 -21.53 15.50
C LEU A 76 0.03 -21.10 16.20
N ASP A 77 -1.01 -20.81 15.43
CA ASP A 77 -2.34 -20.51 15.94
C ASP A 77 -3.38 -21.43 15.29
N THR A 78 -3.92 -22.34 16.09
CA THR A 78 -4.94 -23.31 15.66
C THR A 78 -6.32 -23.01 16.26
N ARG A 79 -6.46 -21.87 16.96
CA ARG A 79 -7.74 -21.49 17.58
C ARG A 79 -8.76 -21.23 16.50
N ASP A 80 -10.00 -21.64 16.78
CA ASP A 80 -11.16 -21.28 15.98
C ASP A 80 -11.54 -19.83 16.33
N ILE A 81 -11.01 -18.88 15.57
CA ILE A 81 -11.28 -17.43 15.61
C ILE A 81 -11.37 -16.91 14.16
N PRO A 82 -11.88 -15.70 13.88
CA PRO A 82 -11.82 -15.16 12.52
C PRO A 82 -10.38 -15.06 12.01
N TYR A 83 -10.13 -15.38 10.74
CA TYR A 83 -8.76 -15.43 10.21
C TYR A 83 -8.04 -14.08 10.32
N TYR A 84 -8.76 -12.97 10.09
CA TYR A 84 -8.22 -11.62 10.19
C TYR A 84 -7.77 -11.26 11.61
N GLU A 85 -8.41 -11.79 12.67
CA GLU A 85 -7.97 -11.60 14.06
C GLU A 85 -6.68 -12.37 14.35
N SER A 86 -6.50 -13.56 13.75
CA SER A 86 -5.26 -14.32 13.86
C SER A 86 -4.09 -13.57 13.19
N LEU A 87 -4.32 -13.02 11.99
CA LEU A 87 -3.33 -12.21 11.25
C LEU A 87 -2.99 -10.90 11.98
N GLU A 88 -3.98 -10.22 12.55
CA GLU A 88 -3.76 -9.03 13.38
C GLU A 88 -2.84 -9.35 14.58
N GLN A 89 -3.07 -10.49 15.25
CA GLN A 89 -2.22 -10.92 16.37
C GLN A 89 -0.80 -11.31 15.93
N VAL A 90 -0.63 -11.84 14.72
CA VAL A 90 0.70 -12.07 14.12
C VAL A 90 1.41 -10.73 13.90
N GLN A 91 0.72 -9.74 13.34
CA GLN A 91 1.26 -8.40 13.16
C GLN A 91 1.69 -7.78 14.49
N GLN A 92 0.83 -7.84 15.52
CA GLN A 92 1.13 -7.30 16.86
C GLN A 92 2.34 -8.01 17.48
N TRP A 93 2.42 -9.33 17.33
CA TRP A 93 3.55 -10.13 17.78
C TRP A 93 4.87 -9.74 17.11
N TRP A 94 4.87 -9.47 15.80
CA TRP A 94 6.07 -8.91 15.13
C TRP A 94 6.44 -7.54 15.67
N ALA A 95 5.49 -6.61 15.78
CA ALA A 95 5.76 -5.24 16.24
C ALA A 95 6.32 -5.17 17.68
N ALA A 96 6.01 -6.17 18.52
CA ALA A 96 6.53 -6.29 19.87
C ALA A 96 7.99 -6.82 19.93
N GLN A 97 8.53 -7.37 18.85
CA GLN A 97 9.89 -7.91 18.83
C GLN A 97 10.94 -6.78 18.76
N PRO A 98 12.08 -6.90 19.46
CA PRO A 98 13.15 -5.92 19.38
C PRO A 98 13.62 -5.69 17.94
N GLY A 99 13.67 -4.43 17.50
CA GLY A 99 14.07 -4.05 16.14
C GLY A 99 12.96 -4.11 15.08
N TYR A 100 11.74 -4.52 15.44
CA TYR A 100 10.57 -4.59 14.55
C TYR A 100 9.53 -3.49 14.83
N GLN A 101 9.88 -2.52 15.67
CA GLN A 101 8.99 -1.41 16.01
C GLN A 101 8.65 -0.62 14.73
N PRO A 102 7.36 -0.41 14.44
CA PRO A 102 6.97 0.34 13.26
C PRO A 102 7.38 1.81 13.39
N ALA A 103 7.71 2.40 12.26
CA ALA A 103 7.87 3.82 12.04
C ALA A 103 6.60 4.57 12.45
N ARG A 104 6.77 5.76 13.03
CA ARG A 104 5.66 6.70 13.18
C ARG A 104 5.14 7.09 11.79
N VAL A 105 3.82 7.12 11.67
CA VAL A 105 3.11 7.60 10.48
C VAL A 105 2.75 9.08 10.66
N PRO A 106 3.26 9.99 9.81
CA PRO A 106 2.84 11.38 9.78
C PRO A 106 1.37 11.51 9.41
N GLU A 107 0.70 12.56 9.89
CA GLU A 107 -0.72 12.78 9.61
C GLU A 107 -1.00 12.92 8.10
N THR A 108 -0.11 13.58 7.35
CA THR A 108 -0.25 13.71 5.89
C THR A 108 -0.19 12.36 5.16
N ALA A 109 0.53 11.38 5.68
CA ALA A 109 0.54 10.02 5.11
C ALA A 109 -0.82 9.31 5.26
N ARG A 110 -1.74 9.85 6.06
CA ARG A 110 -3.08 9.30 6.30
C ARG A 110 -4.16 10.11 5.57
N LEU A 111 -3.77 10.88 4.56
CA LEU A 111 -4.64 11.76 3.78
C LEU A 111 -4.44 11.49 2.27
N PRO A 112 -5.48 11.74 1.44
CA PRO A 112 -5.40 11.47 0.01
C PRO A 112 -4.22 12.17 -0.66
N MET A 113 -3.68 11.56 -1.71
CA MET A 113 -2.52 12.08 -2.43
C MET A 113 -2.78 12.14 -3.93
N TYR A 114 -2.11 13.07 -4.60
CA TYR A 114 -1.99 13.07 -6.06
C TYR A 114 -0.71 12.33 -6.46
N SER A 115 -0.72 11.60 -7.56
CA SER A 115 0.47 10.99 -8.14
C SER A 115 0.57 11.30 -9.62
N THR A 116 1.79 11.53 -10.12
CA THR A 116 2.02 11.87 -11.53
C THR A 116 2.17 10.66 -12.45
N TRP A 117 2.20 9.42 -11.93
CA TRP A 117 2.58 8.27 -12.74
C TRP A 117 1.61 7.96 -13.89
N TYR A 118 0.32 7.79 -13.64
CA TYR A 118 -0.67 7.49 -14.69
C TYR A 118 -1.18 8.74 -15.41
N SER A 119 -0.98 9.93 -14.85
CA SER A 119 -1.35 11.20 -15.49
C SER A 119 -0.28 11.73 -16.45
N PHE A 120 1.01 11.54 -16.14
CA PHE A 120 2.12 12.07 -16.94
C PHE A 120 3.11 10.99 -17.39
N HIS A 121 3.21 9.87 -16.69
CA HIS A 121 4.36 8.97 -16.78
C HIS A 121 5.67 9.77 -16.69
N GLN A 122 6.61 9.52 -17.59
CA GLN A 122 7.86 10.26 -17.67
C GLN A 122 7.71 11.66 -18.31
N GLY A 123 6.55 12.01 -18.88
CA GLY A 123 6.28 13.28 -19.56
C GLY A 123 6.01 14.47 -18.64
N LEU A 124 6.80 14.61 -17.57
CA LEU A 124 6.60 15.63 -16.53
C LEU A 124 6.85 17.05 -17.06
N VAL A 125 5.95 17.96 -16.70
CA VAL A 125 6.07 19.41 -16.94
C VAL A 125 5.76 20.15 -15.65
N ALA A 126 6.72 20.88 -15.08
CA ALA A 126 6.61 21.52 -13.76
C ALA A 126 5.32 22.33 -13.57
N SER A 127 4.98 23.20 -14.53
CA SER A 127 3.79 24.05 -14.44
C SER A 127 2.47 23.27 -14.50
N GLN A 128 2.43 22.15 -15.23
CA GLN A 128 1.25 21.29 -15.27
C GLN A 128 1.10 20.53 -13.97
N ILE A 129 2.20 20.07 -13.36
CA ILE A 129 2.18 19.45 -12.03
C ILE A 129 1.66 20.44 -10.99
N GLU A 130 2.12 21.70 -11.01
CA GLU A 130 1.63 22.77 -10.13
C GLU A 130 0.11 23.00 -10.29
N GLU A 131 -0.39 23.02 -11.53
CA GLU A 131 -1.83 23.12 -11.82
C GLU A 131 -2.62 21.93 -11.26
N GLN A 132 -2.15 20.70 -11.51
CA GLN A 132 -2.80 19.48 -11.00
C GLN A 132 -2.78 19.44 -9.47
N CYS A 133 -1.71 19.91 -8.82
CA CYS A 133 -1.66 20.04 -7.36
C CYS A 133 -2.77 20.97 -6.85
N GLY A 134 -2.97 22.13 -7.49
CA GLY A 134 -4.07 23.04 -7.11
C GLY A 134 -5.44 22.38 -7.19
N LEU A 135 -5.70 21.64 -8.28
CA LEU A 135 -6.95 20.91 -8.48
C LEU A 135 -7.12 19.76 -7.48
N ALA A 136 -6.05 18.99 -7.25
CA ALA A 136 -6.06 17.87 -6.31
C ALA A 136 -6.26 18.34 -4.86
N LYS A 137 -5.66 19.48 -4.49
CA LYS A 137 -5.86 20.12 -3.18
C LYS A 137 -7.33 20.48 -2.95
N ALA A 138 -8.01 21.01 -3.98
CA ALA A 138 -9.44 21.31 -3.91
C ALA A 138 -10.32 20.05 -3.74
N LEU A 139 -9.82 18.88 -4.15
CA LEU A 139 -10.46 17.57 -3.91
C LEU A 139 -10.07 16.93 -2.56
N GLY A 140 -9.22 17.60 -1.77
CA GLY A 140 -8.79 17.12 -0.45
C GLY A 140 -7.51 16.30 -0.45
N CYS A 141 -6.70 16.33 -1.52
CA CYS A 141 -5.34 15.77 -1.50
C CYS A 141 -4.38 16.68 -0.72
N GLU A 142 -3.48 16.09 0.05
CA GLU A 142 -2.57 16.81 0.96
C GLU A 142 -1.09 16.64 0.60
N ALA A 143 -0.80 15.74 -0.34
CA ALA A 143 0.54 15.53 -0.88
C ALA A 143 0.49 15.21 -2.38
N VAL A 144 1.59 15.48 -3.07
CA VAL A 144 1.88 14.96 -4.40
C VAL A 144 3.06 14.01 -4.34
N ILE A 145 2.93 12.87 -5.04
CA ILE A 145 4.01 11.94 -5.35
C ILE A 145 4.40 12.20 -6.81
N VAL A 146 5.53 12.88 -7.01
CA VAL A 146 6.11 13.05 -8.34
C VAL A 146 6.92 11.79 -8.67
N ASP A 147 6.37 11.01 -9.58
CA ASP A 147 6.86 9.69 -9.97
C ASP A 147 8.03 9.77 -10.98
N ASP A 148 8.43 8.63 -11.56
CA ASP A 148 9.57 8.51 -12.47
C ASP A 148 9.50 9.48 -13.67
N GLY A 149 10.65 10.03 -14.04
CA GLY A 149 10.84 10.88 -15.22
C GLY A 149 11.42 12.26 -14.94
N TRP A 150 11.53 12.67 -13.67
CA TRP A 150 12.07 13.99 -13.29
C TRP A 150 13.59 14.11 -13.52
N GLN A 151 14.28 12.97 -13.59
CA GLN A 151 15.73 12.84 -13.68
C GLN A 151 16.25 12.53 -15.10
N THR A 152 15.36 12.38 -16.09
CA THR A 152 15.73 11.98 -17.46
C THR A 152 14.90 12.73 -18.50
N THR A 153 15.45 12.96 -19.68
CA THR A 153 14.74 13.53 -20.83
C THR A 153 14.23 12.45 -21.79
N SER A 154 14.70 11.20 -21.63
CA SER A 154 14.18 10.04 -22.35
C SER A 154 12.86 9.57 -21.75
N ASN A 155 11.93 9.16 -22.63
CA ASN A 155 10.63 8.59 -22.27
C ASN A 155 10.53 7.08 -22.62
N GLU A 156 11.66 6.42 -22.84
CA GLU A 156 11.72 5.01 -23.26
C GLU A 156 11.56 4.01 -22.09
N ARG A 157 11.24 4.48 -20.87
CA ARG A 157 10.98 3.65 -19.67
C ARG A 157 12.15 2.72 -19.24
N GLY A 158 13.37 3.00 -19.70
CA GLY A 158 14.59 2.33 -19.26
C GLY A 158 15.28 3.03 -18.08
N TYR A 159 16.19 2.33 -17.40
CA TYR A 159 16.96 2.87 -16.27
C TYR A 159 18.42 3.14 -16.63
N ALA A 160 18.76 3.17 -17.92
CA ALA A 160 20.14 3.33 -18.41
C ALA A 160 20.80 4.66 -18.01
N TYR A 161 20.02 5.67 -17.64
CA TYR A 161 20.49 7.00 -17.24
C TYR A 161 20.29 7.29 -15.75
N THR A 162 19.77 6.33 -14.97
CA THR A 162 19.53 6.53 -13.54
C THR A 162 20.82 6.37 -12.72
N GLY A 163 20.80 6.81 -11.46
CA GLY A 163 21.89 6.63 -10.52
C GLY A 163 22.56 7.94 -10.12
N ASP A 164 22.67 8.92 -11.02
CA ASP A 164 23.20 10.26 -10.69
C ASP A 164 22.17 11.12 -9.94
N TRP A 165 20.88 10.86 -10.18
CA TRP A 165 19.74 11.54 -9.55
C TRP A 165 19.79 13.07 -9.66
N GLU A 166 20.31 13.56 -10.79
CA GLU A 166 20.28 14.96 -11.19
C GLU A 166 18.94 15.29 -11.86
N VAL A 167 18.40 16.49 -11.61
CA VAL A 167 17.15 16.92 -12.22
C VAL A 167 17.35 17.19 -13.71
N ALA A 168 16.44 16.69 -14.55
CA ALA A 168 16.37 17.09 -15.94
C ALA A 168 15.87 18.53 -16.03
N SER A 169 16.80 19.50 -16.11
CA SER A 169 16.49 20.94 -16.09
C SER A 169 15.52 21.40 -17.19
N GLU A 170 15.43 20.65 -18.29
CA GLU A 170 14.45 20.85 -19.37
C GLU A 170 13.00 20.61 -18.93
N LYS A 171 12.78 19.74 -17.92
CA LYS A 171 11.46 19.45 -17.35
C LYS A 171 11.17 20.32 -16.12
N ILE A 172 12.17 20.49 -15.27
CA ILE A 172 12.09 21.25 -14.01
C ILE A 172 13.37 22.08 -13.88
N SER A 173 13.31 23.35 -14.30
CA SER A 173 14.49 24.22 -14.35
C SER A 173 15.06 24.58 -12.98
N ASP A 174 14.20 24.66 -11.96
CA ASP A 174 14.56 24.88 -10.56
C ASP A 174 13.64 24.04 -9.68
N MET A 175 14.15 22.91 -9.20
CA MET A 175 13.41 21.97 -8.37
C MET A 175 13.02 22.59 -7.02
N ARG A 176 13.89 23.42 -6.42
CA ARG A 176 13.60 24.03 -5.12
C ARG A 176 12.46 25.04 -5.23
N ALA A 177 12.47 25.86 -6.28
CA ALA A 177 11.39 26.79 -6.56
C ALA A 177 10.08 26.06 -6.91
N HIS A 178 10.15 24.95 -7.64
CA HIS A 178 9.00 24.11 -7.96
C HIS A 178 8.35 23.52 -6.69
N VAL A 179 9.15 22.90 -5.81
CA VAL A 179 8.67 22.35 -4.53
C VAL A 179 8.07 23.46 -3.66
N ALA A 180 8.72 24.64 -3.59
CA ALA A 180 8.21 25.77 -2.82
C ALA A 180 6.82 26.26 -3.30
N LYS A 181 6.53 26.20 -4.60
CA LYS A 181 5.18 26.52 -5.11
C LYS A 181 4.15 25.48 -4.69
N VAL A 182 4.49 24.19 -4.70
CA VAL A 182 3.59 23.13 -4.19
C VAL A 182 3.33 23.33 -2.69
N HIS A 183 4.35 23.70 -1.92
CA HIS A 183 4.18 24.05 -0.51
C HIS A 183 3.29 25.28 -0.30
N GLN A 184 3.36 26.29 -1.17
CA GLN A 184 2.47 27.47 -1.11
C GLN A 184 0.99 27.11 -1.33
N LEU A 185 0.69 26.01 -2.02
CA LEU A 185 -0.66 25.44 -2.13
C LEU A 185 -1.08 24.67 -0.86
N GLY A 186 -0.17 24.50 0.11
CA GLY A 186 -0.39 23.73 1.32
C GLY A 186 -0.35 22.22 1.09
N MET A 187 0.38 21.74 0.07
CA MET A 187 0.60 20.32 -0.19
C MET A 187 2.05 19.92 0.16
N LYS A 188 2.24 18.66 0.54
CA LYS A 188 3.55 18.04 0.72
C LYS A 188 4.09 17.47 -0.59
N TYR A 189 5.40 17.38 -0.72
CA TYR A 189 6.07 16.92 -1.94
C TYR A 189 6.90 15.66 -1.68
N ILE A 190 6.51 14.55 -2.30
CA ILE A 190 7.19 13.25 -2.24
C ILE A 190 7.80 12.97 -3.61
N LEU A 191 9.08 12.57 -3.66
CA LEU A 191 9.79 12.32 -4.91
C LEU A 191 10.16 10.84 -5.06
N TRP A 192 9.96 10.29 -6.25
CA TRP A 192 10.26 8.91 -6.57
C TRP A 192 11.75 8.66 -6.85
N TYR A 193 12.25 7.52 -6.37
CA TYR A 193 13.59 7.01 -6.64
C TYR A 193 13.57 5.49 -6.83
N SER A 194 14.33 5.01 -7.81
CA SER A 194 14.70 3.60 -7.93
C SER A 194 15.96 3.31 -7.12
N VAL A 195 15.81 2.79 -5.89
CA VAL A 195 16.90 2.66 -4.92
C VAL A 195 18.14 1.92 -5.43
N PRO A 196 18.02 0.72 -6.04
CA PRO A 196 19.20 -0.10 -6.32
C PRO A 196 19.90 0.23 -7.64
N PHE A 197 19.21 0.88 -8.59
CA PHE A 197 19.68 0.90 -9.98
C PHE A 197 20.73 1.98 -10.23
N VAL A 198 21.76 1.61 -10.98
CA VAL A 198 22.75 2.50 -11.60
C VAL A 198 22.81 2.22 -13.10
N GLY A 199 22.52 3.22 -13.91
CA GLY A 199 22.41 3.09 -15.36
C GLY A 199 23.77 3.13 -16.06
N LYS A 200 23.94 2.36 -17.14
CA LYS A 200 25.19 2.29 -17.92
C LYS A 200 25.69 3.63 -18.48
N HIS A 201 24.83 4.64 -18.58
CA HIS A 201 25.15 5.99 -19.08
C HIS A 201 25.26 7.05 -17.97
N SER A 202 25.10 6.67 -16.70
CA SER A 202 25.32 7.55 -15.56
C SER A 202 26.80 7.75 -15.26
N LYS A 203 27.16 8.89 -14.67
CA LYS A 203 28.52 9.15 -14.14
C LYS A 203 28.84 8.17 -13.01
N ALA A 204 27.85 7.79 -12.21
CA ALA A 204 27.98 6.83 -11.12
C ALA A 204 28.39 5.42 -11.59
N TRP A 205 28.07 5.02 -12.83
CA TRP A 205 28.37 3.68 -13.35
C TRP A 205 29.85 3.30 -13.21
N SER A 206 30.75 4.18 -13.66
CA SER A 206 32.20 3.94 -13.56
C SER A 206 32.71 3.95 -12.13
N ASN A 207 32.08 4.73 -11.24
CA ASN A 207 32.49 4.84 -9.83
C ASN A 207 32.21 3.55 -9.06
N PHE A 208 31.21 2.78 -9.49
CA PHE A 208 30.79 1.52 -8.87
C PHE A 208 31.06 0.30 -9.76
N ALA A 209 32.00 0.41 -10.71
CA ALA A 209 32.45 -0.73 -11.50
C ALA A 209 32.94 -1.87 -10.58
N GLY A 210 32.37 -3.07 -10.76
CA GLY A 210 32.65 -4.23 -9.91
C GLY A 210 31.92 -4.26 -8.56
N LYS A 211 31.05 -3.29 -8.26
CA LYS A 211 30.26 -3.18 -7.02
C LYS A 211 28.75 -3.31 -7.27
N THR A 212 28.39 -4.20 -8.19
CA THR A 212 26.99 -4.49 -8.55
C THR A 212 26.67 -5.96 -8.32
N LEU A 213 25.48 -6.26 -7.80
CA LEU A 213 24.97 -7.62 -7.63
C LEU A 213 24.71 -8.31 -8.97
N GLU A 214 24.16 -7.57 -9.92
CA GLU A 214 23.93 -8.02 -11.29
C GLU A 214 23.80 -6.84 -12.25
N VAL A 215 23.89 -7.14 -13.55
CA VAL A 215 23.56 -6.20 -14.63
C VAL A 215 22.32 -6.72 -15.34
N ILE A 216 21.27 -5.91 -15.40
CA ILE A 216 20.00 -6.23 -16.01
C ILE A 216 19.97 -5.58 -17.39
N ASP A 217 20.38 -6.32 -18.42
CA ASP A 217 20.56 -5.77 -19.77
C ASP A 217 19.28 -5.15 -20.35
N ARG A 218 18.11 -5.75 -20.11
CA ARG A 218 16.81 -5.20 -20.53
C ARG A 218 16.50 -3.83 -19.93
N LEU A 219 17.09 -3.48 -18.79
CA LEU A 219 16.93 -2.18 -18.13
C LEU A 219 18.07 -1.20 -18.45
N GLY A 220 19.17 -1.71 -19.05
CA GLY A 220 20.39 -0.94 -19.25
C GLY A 220 21.08 -0.52 -17.94
N ALA A 221 20.81 -1.21 -16.83
CA ALA A 221 21.24 -0.82 -15.49
C ALA A 221 21.79 -2.00 -14.68
N GLY A 222 22.67 -1.68 -13.72
CA GLY A 222 23.16 -2.60 -12.71
C GLY A 222 22.45 -2.38 -11.38
N VAL A 223 22.41 -3.42 -10.56
CA VAL A 223 21.91 -3.37 -9.19
C VAL A 223 23.11 -3.13 -8.28
N LEU A 224 23.22 -1.97 -7.65
CA LEU A 224 24.29 -1.66 -6.71
C LEU A 224 24.30 -2.65 -5.54
N ASP A 225 25.50 -3.06 -5.12
CA ASP A 225 25.67 -4.02 -4.03
C ASP A 225 25.79 -3.30 -2.68
N PRO A 226 24.77 -3.37 -1.81
CA PRO A 226 24.77 -2.64 -0.55
C PRO A 226 25.78 -3.21 0.45
N ARG A 227 26.47 -4.33 0.16
CA ARG A 227 27.54 -4.86 1.02
C ARG A 227 28.81 -4.01 1.01
N PHE A 228 28.94 -3.08 0.06
CA PHE A 228 30.01 -2.09 0.05
C PHE A 228 29.58 -0.83 0.83
N PRO A 229 30.34 -0.39 1.85
CA PRO A 229 29.97 0.79 2.65
C PRO A 229 29.85 2.07 1.82
N GLU A 230 30.70 2.26 0.81
CA GLU A 230 30.65 3.41 -0.10
C GLU A 230 29.41 3.42 -1.01
N VAL A 231 28.86 2.25 -1.35
CA VAL A 231 27.59 2.15 -2.09
C VAL A 231 26.46 2.63 -1.19
N ARG A 232 26.42 2.18 0.07
CA ARG A 232 25.40 2.62 1.02
C ARG A 232 25.49 4.12 1.26
N GLU A 233 26.69 4.65 1.52
CA GLU A 233 26.88 6.08 1.74
C GLU A 233 26.44 6.90 0.53
N TYR A 234 26.73 6.45 -0.69
CA TYR A 234 26.29 7.13 -1.91
C TYR A 234 24.75 7.24 -2.01
N ILE A 235 24.05 6.13 -1.79
CA ILE A 235 22.58 6.10 -1.82
C ILE A 235 22.01 7.00 -0.71
N ILE A 236 22.52 6.89 0.51
CA ILE A 236 22.05 7.67 1.66
C ILE A 236 22.29 9.17 1.45
N ALA A 237 23.50 9.56 1.05
CA ALA A 237 23.87 10.95 0.82
C ALA A 237 23.07 11.57 -0.33
N THR A 238 22.67 10.78 -1.32
CA THR A 238 21.79 11.23 -2.41
C THR A 238 20.44 11.69 -1.87
N TYR A 239 19.78 10.89 -1.02
CA TYR A 239 18.49 11.26 -0.44
C TYR A 239 18.62 12.40 0.55
N GLU A 240 19.67 12.42 1.39
CA GLU A 240 19.90 13.52 2.32
C GLU A 240 20.11 14.85 1.59
N ARG A 241 20.91 14.86 0.52
CA ARG A 241 21.13 16.05 -0.30
C ARG A 241 19.83 16.51 -0.96
N ALA A 242 19.09 15.62 -1.61
CA ALA A 242 17.81 15.96 -2.24
C ALA A 242 16.81 16.54 -1.22
N LEU A 243 16.72 15.94 -0.04
CA LEU A 243 15.87 16.43 1.05
C LEU A 243 16.24 17.86 1.47
N ARG A 244 17.54 18.16 1.63
CA ARG A 244 18.01 19.49 2.08
C ARG A 244 17.92 20.54 0.99
N ASP A 245 18.37 20.20 -0.22
CA ASP A 245 18.51 21.15 -1.32
C ASP A 245 17.14 21.57 -1.85
N TRP A 246 16.19 20.62 -1.92
CA TRP A 246 14.86 20.86 -2.51
C TRP A 246 13.74 20.97 -1.47
N ASP A 247 14.01 20.76 -0.18
CA ASP A 247 13.02 20.76 0.91
C ASP A 247 11.88 19.74 0.70
N LEU A 248 12.22 18.54 0.25
CA LEU A 248 11.25 17.46 0.06
C LEU A 248 10.55 17.07 1.38
N ASP A 249 9.37 16.47 1.32
CA ASP A 249 8.65 15.94 2.48
C ASP A 249 8.67 14.42 2.57
N GLY A 250 9.18 13.76 1.53
CA GLY A 250 9.27 12.31 1.53
C GLY A 250 9.82 11.72 0.24
N PHE A 251 9.90 10.39 0.24
CA PHE A 251 10.39 9.60 -0.87
C PHE A 251 9.48 8.41 -1.16
N LYS A 252 9.24 8.13 -2.45
CA LYS A 252 8.74 6.84 -2.91
C LYS A 252 9.95 6.02 -3.35
N LEU A 253 10.27 4.97 -2.59
CA LEU A 253 11.49 4.19 -2.76
C LEU A 253 11.17 2.84 -3.40
N ASP A 254 11.48 2.74 -4.70
CA ASP A 254 11.12 1.58 -5.51
C ASP A 254 12.27 0.59 -5.73
N PHE A 255 11.87 -0.63 -6.07
CA PHE A 255 12.72 -1.74 -6.51
C PHE A 255 13.68 -2.31 -5.48
N VAL A 256 13.47 -2.06 -4.18
CA VAL A 256 14.33 -2.65 -3.11
C VAL A 256 14.27 -4.19 -3.08
N ASP A 257 13.25 -4.80 -3.66
CA ASP A 257 13.17 -6.24 -3.92
C ASP A 257 14.18 -6.72 -4.96
N SER A 258 14.81 -5.83 -5.73
CA SER A 258 15.88 -6.15 -6.67
C SER A 258 17.23 -6.38 -5.99
N PHE A 259 17.36 -6.10 -4.68
CA PHE A 259 18.51 -6.55 -3.87
C PHE A 259 18.45 -8.07 -3.66
N ASN A 260 18.59 -8.81 -4.76
CA ASN A 260 18.60 -10.26 -4.81
C ASN A 260 20.01 -10.74 -5.10
N PHE A 261 20.43 -11.78 -4.38
CA PHE A 261 21.75 -12.34 -4.51
C PHE A 261 21.69 -13.73 -5.13
N ARG A 262 22.58 -14.00 -6.11
CA ARG A 262 22.65 -15.30 -6.78
C ARG A 262 24.01 -16.02 -6.65
N LYS A 263 25.09 -15.38 -6.17
CA LYS A 263 26.43 -16.02 -6.13
C LYS A 263 27.36 -15.55 -5.01
N GLN A 264 27.83 -16.51 -4.20
CA GLN A 264 28.60 -16.40 -2.94
C GLN A 264 29.97 -15.70 -2.93
N GLU A 265 30.51 -15.20 -4.03
CA GLU A 265 31.90 -14.75 -4.01
C GLU A 265 32.04 -13.44 -3.21
N TYR A 266 32.71 -13.53 -2.06
CA TYR A 266 33.12 -12.36 -1.29
C TYR A 266 34.09 -11.54 -2.13
N VAL A 267 33.79 -10.25 -2.26
CA VAL A 267 34.66 -9.31 -2.97
C VAL A 267 35.31 -8.41 -1.94
N GLN A 268 36.63 -8.21 -2.05
CA GLN A 268 37.39 -7.33 -1.17
C GLN A 268 36.73 -5.93 -1.13
N GLY A 269 36.53 -5.41 0.09
CA GLY A 269 35.88 -4.11 0.34
C GLY A 269 34.46 -4.21 0.87
N GLN A 270 33.84 -5.40 0.82
CA GLN A 270 32.55 -5.64 1.47
C GLN A 270 32.71 -5.76 2.99
N ASP A 271 31.83 -5.11 3.75
CA ASP A 271 31.77 -5.17 5.22
C ASP A 271 30.60 -6.01 5.76
N TYR A 272 29.74 -6.51 4.86
CA TYR A 272 28.72 -7.53 5.12
C TYR A 272 28.87 -8.72 4.18
N LEU A 273 28.60 -9.94 4.67
CA LEU A 273 28.49 -11.12 3.81
C LEU A 273 27.08 -11.27 3.24
N SER A 274 26.07 -11.02 4.07
CA SER A 274 24.65 -11.15 3.75
C SER A 274 24.11 -9.88 3.07
N VAL A 275 23.51 -10.04 1.90
CA VAL A 275 22.81 -8.93 1.21
C VAL A 275 21.61 -8.43 2.03
N PRO A 276 20.72 -9.29 2.59
CA PRO A 276 19.65 -8.81 3.48
C PRO A 276 20.13 -7.99 4.67
N GLU A 277 21.24 -8.37 5.32
CA GLU A 277 21.80 -7.61 6.46
C GLU A 277 22.35 -6.24 6.01
N ALA A 278 23.02 -6.18 4.85
CA ALA A 278 23.47 -4.93 4.25
C ALA A 278 22.30 -4.01 3.85
N VAL A 279 21.17 -4.57 3.39
CA VAL A 279 19.96 -3.82 3.05
C VAL A 279 19.26 -3.29 4.30
N ASP A 280 19.12 -4.08 5.37
CA ASP A 280 18.61 -3.57 6.67
C ASP A 280 19.48 -2.41 7.16
N ARG A 281 20.81 -2.56 7.08
CA ARG A 281 21.73 -1.47 7.43
C ARG A 281 21.51 -0.22 6.60
N LEU A 282 21.42 -0.36 5.27
CA LEU A 282 21.14 0.74 4.35
C LEU A 282 19.84 1.46 4.70
N LEU A 283 18.72 0.74 4.80
CA LEU A 283 17.41 1.34 5.04
C LEU A 283 17.27 1.93 6.44
N ALA A 284 17.91 1.34 7.45
CA ALA A 284 17.99 1.89 8.80
C ALA A 284 18.73 3.25 8.82
N ASP A 285 19.89 3.33 8.16
CA ASP A 285 20.68 4.56 8.12
C ASP A 285 19.99 5.65 7.28
N VAL A 286 19.29 5.27 6.18
CA VAL A 286 18.44 6.19 5.41
C VAL A 286 17.39 6.82 6.33
N ILE A 287 16.56 6.02 7.00
CA ILE A 287 15.46 6.59 7.80
C ILE A 287 15.96 7.39 9.00
N GLU A 288 17.08 6.97 9.61
CA GLU A 288 17.70 7.71 10.72
C GLU A 288 18.18 9.09 10.28
N ARG A 289 18.92 9.19 9.17
CA ARG A 289 19.46 10.46 8.67
C ARG A 289 18.37 11.39 8.15
N LEU A 290 17.38 10.87 7.43
CA LEU A 290 16.27 11.69 6.93
C LEU A 290 15.43 12.25 8.10
N ARG A 291 15.17 11.46 9.15
CA ARG A 291 14.42 11.93 10.33
C ARG A 291 15.15 12.99 11.16
N LYS A 292 16.48 12.98 11.18
CA LYS A 292 17.28 14.06 11.81
C LYS A 292 17.06 15.42 11.11
N ILE A 293 16.63 15.41 9.86
CA ILE A 293 16.36 16.61 9.06
C ILE A 293 14.88 16.98 9.15
N LYS A 294 13.98 16.02 8.86
CA LYS A 294 12.53 16.21 8.89
C LYS A 294 11.90 15.04 9.67
N PRO A 295 11.54 15.21 10.96
CA PRO A 295 11.03 14.13 11.80
C PRO A 295 9.77 13.44 11.25
N ASP A 296 8.92 14.19 10.55
CA ASP A 296 7.70 13.71 9.90
C ASP A 296 7.92 13.31 8.43
N ILE A 297 9.14 12.88 8.06
CA ILE A 297 9.45 12.40 6.71
C ILE A 297 8.54 11.22 6.32
N MET A 298 7.99 11.29 5.11
CA MET A 298 7.19 10.22 4.52
C MET A 298 8.05 9.31 3.65
N VAL A 299 7.96 8.00 3.85
CA VAL A 299 8.69 7.00 3.04
C VAL A 299 7.71 5.92 2.62
N GLU A 300 7.48 5.87 1.31
CA GLU A 300 6.61 4.90 0.66
C GLU A 300 7.39 3.73 0.09
N PHE A 301 6.90 2.54 0.39
CA PHE A 301 7.23 1.29 -0.26
C PHE A 301 5.96 0.68 -0.88
N ARG A 302 6.11 -0.23 -1.84
CA ARG A 302 4.98 -0.95 -2.44
C ARG A 302 5.11 -2.46 -2.27
N GLN A 303 4.03 -3.18 -2.49
CA GLN A 303 4.11 -4.63 -2.66
C GLN A 303 5.10 -5.01 -3.76
N THR A 304 5.92 -6.06 -3.57
CA THR A 304 5.82 -7.05 -2.47
C THR A 304 6.70 -6.77 -1.24
N TYR A 305 7.44 -5.67 -1.17
CA TYR A 305 8.33 -5.33 -0.05
C TYR A 305 7.61 -4.60 1.09
N ILE A 306 6.63 -5.28 1.67
CA ILE A 306 5.77 -4.79 2.76
C ILE A 306 5.84 -5.69 4.01
N GLY A 307 6.94 -6.43 4.15
CA GLY A 307 7.16 -7.33 5.27
C GLY A 307 7.22 -6.61 6.63
N PRO A 308 7.12 -7.33 7.75
CA PRO A 308 7.05 -6.72 9.07
C PRO A 308 8.27 -5.85 9.42
N LEU A 309 9.46 -6.22 8.92
CA LEU A 309 10.68 -5.44 9.14
C LEU A 309 10.69 -4.13 8.33
N MET A 310 10.06 -4.09 7.14
CA MET A 310 9.99 -2.88 6.32
C MET A 310 9.26 -1.73 7.01
N ARG A 311 8.40 -2.05 7.99
CA ARG A 311 7.65 -1.07 8.78
C ARG A 311 8.58 -0.23 9.66
N LYS A 312 9.80 -0.69 9.94
CA LYS A 312 10.83 0.11 10.64
C LYS A 312 11.29 1.31 9.82
N TYR A 313 11.36 1.15 8.49
CA TYR A 313 11.93 2.15 7.58
C TYR A 313 10.85 2.96 6.87
N GLY A 314 9.75 2.33 6.47
CA GLY A 314 8.64 2.95 5.74
C GLY A 314 7.42 3.19 6.62
N ASN A 315 6.73 4.30 6.37
CA ASN A 315 5.47 4.64 7.04
C ASN A 315 4.25 4.66 6.10
N MET A 316 4.46 4.41 4.81
CA MET A 316 3.42 4.24 3.80
C MET A 316 3.69 2.95 3.01
N PHE A 317 2.70 2.05 2.93
CA PHE A 317 2.74 0.82 2.14
C PHE A 317 1.65 0.85 1.09
N ARG A 318 2.06 0.92 -0.17
CA ARG A 318 1.17 1.01 -1.33
C ARG A 318 0.91 -0.37 -1.94
N ALA A 319 -0.27 -0.59 -2.50
CA ALA A 319 -0.53 -1.74 -3.36
C ALA A 319 0.46 -1.79 -4.54
N GLY A 320 0.70 -2.98 -5.08
CA GLY A 320 1.43 -3.13 -6.35
C GLY A 320 0.65 -2.50 -7.51
N ASP A 321 1.32 -2.17 -8.61
CA ASP A 321 0.70 -1.53 -9.79
C ASP A 321 -0.46 -2.38 -10.37
N CYS A 322 -1.64 -1.79 -10.44
CA CYS A 322 -2.88 -2.35 -10.98
C CYS A 322 -3.71 -1.23 -11.66
N PRO A 323 -3.18 -0.62 -12.74
CA PRO A 323 -3.81 0.52 -13.39
C PRO A 323 -5.20 0.16 -13.90
N ASN A 324 -6.20 0.98 -13.54
CA ASN A 324 -7.61 0.80 -13.92
C ASN A 324 -8.22 -0.56 -13.51
N ASP A 325 -7.61 -1.28 -12.55
CA ASP A 325 -8.08 -2.57 -12.05
C ASP A 325 -8.50 -2.46 -10.58
N ALA A 326 -9.76 -2.04 -10.39
CA ALA A 326 -10.36 -1.84 -9.07
C ALA A 326 -10.36 -3.12 -8.22
N LEU A 327 -10.52 -4.30 -8.82
CA LEU A 327 -10.63 -5.57 -8.11
C LEU A 327 -9.27 -5.95 -7.50
N THR A 328 -8.22 -5.91 -8.32
CA THR A 328 -6.86 -6.19 -7.85
C THR A 328 -6.40 -5.14 -6.83
N ASN A 329 -6.78 -3.86 -6.99
CA ASN A 329 -6.44 -2.83 -6.02
C ASN A 329 -7.12 -3.08 -4.65
N ARG A 330 -8.40 -3.50 -4.64
CA ARG A 330 -9.10 -3.91 -3.42
C ARG A 330 -8.38 -5.07 -2.72
N GLU A 331 -8.11 -6.15 -3.45
CA GLU A 331 -7.45 -7.33 -2.90
C GLU A 331 -6.09 -6.94 -2.28
N ARG A 332 -5.25 -6.26 -3.05
CA ARG A 332 -3.91 -5.86 -2.63
C ARG A 332 -3.90 -4.92 -1.42
N THR A 333 -4.81 -3.96 -1.37
CA THR A 333 -4.91 -3.04 -0.24
C THR A 333 -5.39 -3.72 1.03
N LEU A 334 -6.35 -4.65 0.93
CA LEU A 334 -6.81 -5.44 2.07
C LEU A 334 -5.73 -6.42 2.57
N ASP A 335 -4.97 -7.04 1.67
CA ASP A 335 -3.80 -7.86 2.02
C ASP A 335 -2.75 -7.07 2.80
N ILE A 336 -2.49 -5.82 2.40
CA ILE A 336 -1.63 -4.91 3.17
C ILE A 336 -2.25 -4.67 4.55
N ARG A 337 -3.53 -4.30 4.62
CA ARG A 337 -4.22 -3.94 5.86
C ARG A 337 -4.26 -5.08 6.87
N LEU A 338 -4.28 -6.34 6.43
CA LEU A 338 -4.24 -7.51 7.30
C LEU A 338 -2.92 -7.64 8.08
N LEU A 339 -1.82 -7.03 7.62
CA LEU A 339 -0.47 -7.22 8.16
C LEU A 339 0.29 -5.93 8.49
N CYS A 340 -0.16 -4.76 8.01
CA CYS A 340 0.59 -3.50 8.15
C CYS A 340 0.37 -2.78 9.49
N GLY A 341 -0.62 -3.20 10.29
CA GLY A 341 -0.93 -2.59 11.59
C GLY A 341 -1.12 -1.09 11.48
N SER A 342 -0.36 -0.32 12.26
CA SER A 342 -0.39 1.14 12.27
C SER A 342 0.27 1.84 11.07
N THR A 343 0.95 1.11 10.17
CA THR A 343 1.54 1.68 8.94
C THR A 343 0.42 2.07 7.97
N ALA A 344 0.51 3.22 7.30
CA ALA A 344 -0.54 3.65 6.38
C ALA A 344 -0.56 2.73 5.14
N ALA A 345 -1.71 2.12 4.86
CA ALA A 345 -1.94 1.37 3.63
C ALA A 345 -2.48 2.31 2.55
N HIS A 346 -1.83 2.37 1.39
CA HIS A 346 -2.23 3.21 0.27
C HIS A 346 -2.72 2.34 -0.89
N SER A 347 -3.71 2.84 -1.63
CA SER A 347 -4.10 2.25 -2.90
C SER A 347 -2.97 2.36 -3.92
N ASP A 348 -2.98 1.49 -4.93
CA ASP A 348 -2.33 1.89 -6.18
C ASP A 348 -3.01 3.16 -6.71
N MET A 349 -2.29 3.91 -7.51
CA MET A 349 -2.81 5.12 -8.12
C MET A 349 -4.07 4.82 -8.94
N LEU A 350 -5.09 5.64 -8.73
CA LEU A 350 -6.37 5.50 -9.39
C LEU A 350 -6.35 6.22 -10.73
N MET A 351 -6.82 5.53 -11.76
CA MET A 351 -7.08 6.08 -13.08
C MET A 351 -8.32 5.40 -13.67
N TRP A 352 -8.97 6.11 -14.59
CA TRP A 352 -10.07 5.62 -15.42
C TRP A 352 -10.13 6.46 -16.69
N HIS A 353 -10.81 5.96 -17.72
CA HIS A 353 -11.01 6.74 -18.94
C HIS A 353 -12.08 7.81 -18.74
N ARG A 354 -11.89 9.00 -19.32
CA ARG A 354 -12.80 10.14 -19.14
C ARG A 354 -14.20 9.94 -19.71
N ASP A 355 -14.34 9.02 -20.67
CA ASP A 355 -15.61 8.67 -21.33
C ASP A 355 -16.33 7.49 -20.63
N GLU A 356 -15.78 6.96 -19.54
CA GLU A 356 -16.48 5.95 -18.73
C GLU A 356 -17.80 6.52 -18.18
N PRO A 357 -18.85 5.69 -18.01
CA PRO A 357 -19.97 6.04 -17.15
C PRO A 357 -19.46 6.42 -15.74
N VAL A 358 -20.06 7.44 -15.13
CA VAL A 358 -19.59 7.96 -13.83
C VAL A 358 -19.62 6.90 -12.72
N GLU A 359 -20.60 5.99 -12.75
CA GLU A 359 -20.69 4.85 -11.85
C GLU A 359 -19.54 3.87 -12.07
N SER A 360 -19.14 3.61 -13.32
CA SER A 360 -17.99 2.76 -13.66
C SER A 360 -16.69 3.35 -13.12
N ALA A 361 -16.48 4.66 -13.34
CA ALA A 361 -15.34 5.38 -12.78
C ALA A 361 -15.32 5.38 -11.25
N ALA A 362 -16.48 5.55 -10.61
CA ALA A 362 -16.60 5.56 -9.15
C ALA A 362 -16.18 4.24 -8.49
N LEU A 363 -16.29 3.10 -9.19
CA LEU A 363 -15.81 1.81 -8.68
C LEU A 363 -14.31 1.82 -8.40
N GLN A 364 -13.51 2.61 -9.12
CA GLN A 364 -12.07 2.72 -8.85
C GLN A 364 -11.80 3.29 -7.44
N ILE A 365 -12.61 4.24 -6.98
CA ILE A 365 -12.48 4.83 -5.64
C ILE A 365 -13.15 3.95 -4.57
N VAL A 366 -14.35 3.45 -4.83
CA VAL A 366 -15.10 2.66 -3.83
C VAL A 366 -14.39 1.37 -3.46
N ASN A 367 -13.68 0.74 -4.41
CA ASN A 367 -12.93 -0.50 -4.15
C ASN A 367 -11.71 -0.32 -3.24
N ILE A 368 -11.28 0.91 -2.98
CA ILE A 368 -10.13 1.20 -2.12
C ILE A 368 -10.49 1.90 -0.82
N LEU A 369 -11.77 1.96 -0.43
CA LEU A 369 -12.21 2.75 0.74
C LEU A 369 -11.46 2.41 2.04
N PHE A 370 -10.95 1.19 2.18
CA PHE A 370 -10.13 0.77 3.33
C PHE A 370 -8.62 1.01 3.14
N ALA A 371 -8.22 1.94 2.28
CA ALA A 371 -6.86 2.40 2.10
C ALA A 371 -6.82 3.91 1.79
N VAL A 372 -5.66 4.54 1.93
CA VAL A 372 -5.43 5.94 1.58
C VAL A 372 -5.48 6.11 0.06
N PRO A 373 -6.36 6.96 -0.50
CA PRO A 373 -6.48 7.14 -1.94
C PRO A 373 -5.25 7.83 -2.54
N GLN A 374 -4.76 7.32 -3.68
CA GLN A 374 -3.83 8.02 -4.55
C GLN A 374 -4.48 8.28 -5.91
N ILE A 375 -4.67 9.54 -6.30
CA ILE A 375 -5.31 9.92 -7.58
C ILE A 375 -4.24 10.21 -8.64
N SER A 376 -4.35 9.64 -9.83
CA SER A 376 -3.41 9.89 -10.93
C SER A 376 -4.12 10.07 -12.27
N LEU A 377 -4.79 11.22 -12.37
CA LEU A 377 -5.54 11.67 -13.55
C LEU A 377 -5.15 13.11 -13.90
N LEU A 378 -5.35 13.51 -15.16
CA LEU A 378 -5.36 14.92 -15.53
C LEU A 378 -6.74 15.49 -15.16
N LEU A 379 -6.84 16.09 -13.97
CA LEU A 379 -8.09 16.54 -13.36
C LEU A 379 -8.78 17.63 -14.19
N ASN A 380 -8.00 18.51 -14.84
CA ASN A 380 -8.52 19.53 -15.76
C ASN A 380 -9.08 18.96 -17.07
N ALA A 381 -8.86 17.68 -17.36
CA ALA A 381 -9.38 16.99 -18.54
C ALA A 381 -10.60 16.10 -18.24
N LEU A 382 -11.02 16.01 -16.97
CA LEU A 382 -12.18 15.21 -16.56
C LEU A 382 -13.50 15.97 -16.79
N PRO A 383 -14.58 15.28 -17.19
CA PRO A 383 -15.93 15.85 -17.21
C PRO A 383 -16.37 16.27 -15.80
N GLU A 384 -17.23 17.28 -15.70
CA GLU A 384 -17.70 17.79 -14.40
C GLU A 384 -18.33 16.70 -13.53
N GLN A 385 -19.12 15.79 -14.11
CA GLN A 385 -19.71 14.66 -13.38
C GLN A 385 -18.65 13.75 -12.70
N HIS A 386 -17.46 13.61 -13.27
CA HIS A 386 -16.36 12.85 -12.67
C HIS A 386 -15.69 13.63 -11.55
N LEU A 387 -15.61 14.97 -11.68
CA LEU A 387 -15.11 15.84 -10.62
C LEU A 387 -16.08 15.89 -9.43
N GLU A 388 -17.39 15.93 -9.67
CA GLU A 388 -18.43 15.79 -8.64
C GLU A 388 -18.31 14.46 -7.89
N MET A 389 -18.21 13.36 -8.63
CA MET A 389 -18.01 12.01 -8.09
C MET A 389 -16.72 11.91 -7.26
N ALA A 390 -15.58 12.36 -7.79
CA ALA A 390 -14.31 12.31 -7.08
C ALA A 390 -14.35 13.17 -5.80
N ARG A 391 -14.93 14.37 -5.88
CA ARG A 391 -15.11 15.27 -4.73
C ARG A 391 -15.98 14.63 -3.64
N PHE A 392 -17.08 13.99 -4.01
CA PHE A 392 -17.94 13.27 -3.08
C PHE A 392 -17.19 12.13 -2.39
N TRP A 393 -16.59 11.20 -3.14
CA TRP A 393 -15.96 10.03 -2.55
C TRP A 393 -14.71 10.34 -1.73
N LEU A 394 -13.90 11.31 -2.14
CA LEU A 394 -12.75 11.75 -1.35
C LEU A 394 -13.18 12.47 -0.06
N SER A 395 -14.28 13.24 -0.11
CA SER A 395 -14.85 13.88 1.09
C SER A 395 -15.44 12.83 2.04
N PHE A 396 -16.23 11.88 1.51
CA PHE A 396 -16.77 10.74 2.25
C PHE A 396 -15.64 9.94 2.92
N TRP A 397 -14.59 9.62 2.17
CA TRP A 397 -13.44 8.91 2.70
C TRP A 397 -12.79 9.68 3.85
N ARG A 398 -12.57 11.01 3.69
CA ARG A 398 -11.98 11.85 4.74
C ARG A 398 -12.86 11.94 5.98
N GLU A 399 -14.17 12.07 5.81
CA GLU A 399 -15.16 12.12 6.89
C GLU A 399 -15.19 10.82 7.71
N HIS A 400 -15.01 9.68 7.05
CA HIS A 400 -15.11 8.36 7.66
C HIS A 400 -13.75 7.66 7.83
N ARG A 401 -12.63 8.37 7.66
CA ARG A 401 -11.29 7.79 7.75
C ARG A 401 -10.99 7.15 9.10
N ASP A 402 -11.63 7.62 10.16
CA ASP A 402 -11.52 7.07 11.51
C ASP A 402 -11.90 5.58 11.54
N VAL A 403 -13.03 5.23 10.93
CA VAL A 403 -13.47 3.83 10.85
C VAL A 403 -12.82 3.09 9.69
N LEU A 404 -12.58 3.75 8.56
CA LEU A 404 -11.96 3.12 7.39
C LEU A 404 -10.51 2.72 7.65
N LEU A 405 -9.72 3.55 8.35
CA LEU A 405 -8.31 3.29 8.65
C LEU A 405 -8.06 2.69 10.05
N ASP A 406 -8.77 3.15 11.07
CA ASP A 406 -8.47 2.76 12.47
C ASP A 406 -9.51 1.82 13.09
N GLY A 407 -10.63 1.60 12.40
CA GLY A 407 -11.65 0.65 12.84
C GLY A 407 -11.17 -0.80 12.79
N LYS A 408 -11.80 -1.66 13.60
CA LYS A 408 -11.60 -3.11 13.52
C LYS A 408 -12.05 -3.59 12.14
N LEU A 409 -11.09 -4.00 11.31
CA LEU A 409 -11.32 -4.44 9.94
C LEU A 409 -11.75 -5.91 9.89
N MET A 410 -12.78 -6.20 9.11
CA MET A 410 -13.36 -7.52 8.92
C MET A 410 -13.58 -7.75 7.41
N PRO A 411 -12.52 -8.12 6.67
CA PRO A 411 -12.65 -8.51 5.28
C PRO A 411 -13.20 -9.95 5.23
N LEU A 412 -14.36 -10.14 4.61
CA LEU A 412 -15.07 -11.42 4.59
C LEU A 412 -14.92 -12.08 3.23
N HIS A 413 -14.98 -13.41 3.19
CA HIS A 413 -14.84 -14.22 1.98
C HIS A 413 -13.52 -13.98 1.20
N PRO A 414 -12.35 -14.21 1.83
CA PRO A 414 -11.05 -14.16 1.13
C PRO A 414 -11.01 -15.04 -0.13
N GLU A 415 -11.71 -16.18 -0.13
CA GLU A 415 -11.82 -17.09 -1.28
C GLU A 415 -12.50 -16.46 -2.51
N ALA A 416 -13.20 -15.35 -2.32
CA ALA A 416 -13.93 -14.61 -3.35
C ALA A 416 -13.39 -13.18 -3.55
N MET A 417 -12.14 -12.91 -3.15
CA MET A 417 -11.49 -11.60 -3.24
C MET A 417 -12.24 -10.49 -2.47
N TYR A 418 -12.69 -10.80 -1.26
CA TYR A 418 -13.27 -9.83 -0.32
C TYR A 418 -14.52 -9.09 -0.84
N PRO A 419 -15.60 -9.80 -1.24
CA PRO A 419 -16.84 -9.19 -1.73
C PRO A 419 -17.60 -8.40 -0.66
N LEU A 420 -17.28 -8.57 0.62
CA LEU A 420 -17.87 -7.81 1.73
C LEU A 420 -16.77 -7.44 2.71
N VAL A 421 -16.63 -6.15 3.01
CA VAL A 421 -15.70 -5.66 4.01
C VAL A 421 -16.45 -4.78 4.99
N ILE A 422 -16.28 -5.06 6.29
CA ILE A 422 -16.88 -4.29 7.36
C ILE A 422 -15.75 -3.70 8.21
N ALA A 423 -15.87 -2.44 8.62
CA ALA A 423 -15.06 -1.89 9.69
C ALA A 423 -15.93 -1.23 10.76
N THR A 424 -15.48 -1.29 12.02
CA THR A 424 -16.25 -0.75 13.14
C THR A 424 -15.35 -0.04 14.14
N THR A 425 -15.83 1.10 14.63
CA THR A 425 -15.39 1.78 15.85
C THR A 425 -16.51 1.65 16.90
N PRO A 426 -16.32 2.16 18.14
CA PRO A 426 -17.41 2.20 19.12
C PRO A 426 -18.62 3.03 18.70
N THR A 427 -18.46 3.99 17.78
CA THR A 427 -19.51 4.96 17.40
C THR A 427 -20.03 4.78 15.98
N LYS A 428 -19.30 4.08 15.11
CA LYS A 428 -19.62 3.97 13.68
C LYS A 428 -19.26 2.60 13.12
N ARG A 429 -20.12 2.06 12.23
CA ARG A 429 -19.83 0.86 11.44
C ARG A 429 -20.03 1.15 9.96
N ILE A 430 -19.12 0.69 9.12
CA ILE A 430 -19.24 0.78 7.65
C ILE A 430 -19.19 -0.63 7.08
N ALA A 431 -20.17 -0.97 6.24
CA ALA A 431 -20.16 -2.17 5.41
C ALA A 431 -20.10 -1.77 3.94
N VAL A 432 -19.12 -2.29 3.21
CA VAL A 432 -19.01 -2.11 1.76
C VAL A 432 -19.19 -3.46 1.09
N THR A 433 -20.19 -3.57 0.24
CA THR A 433 -20.42 -4.76 -0.59
C THR A 433 -19.93 -4.52 -2.01
N TYR A 434 -19.24 -5.49 -2.59
CA TYR A 434 -18.68 -5.44 -3.94
C TYR A 434 -19.23 -6.54 -4.86
N ALA A 435 -20.20 -7.30 -4.36
CA ALA A 435 -20.97 -8.28 -5.12
C ALA A 435 -22.41 -8.32 -4.59
N ASP A 436 -23.30 -9.00 -5.30
CA ASP A 436 -24.68 -9.23 -4.85
C ASP A 436 -24.67 -10.27 -3.71
N THR A 437 -24.35 -9.83 -2.50
CA THR A 437 -24.33 -10.65 -1.28
C THR A 437 -25.25 -10.08 -0.20
N VAL A 438 -25.64 -10.93 0.75
CA VAL A 438 -26.38 -10.52 1.93
C VAL A 438 -25.40 -9.97 2.96
N ILE A 439 -25.62 -8.73 3.37
CA ILE A 439 -24.81 -8.07 4.40
C ILE A 439 -25.38 -8.44 5.76
N ASN A 440 -24.64 -9.21 6.53
CA ASN A 440 -24.90 -9.40 7.95
C ASN A 440 -24.02 -8.43 8.74
N PRO A 441 -24.58 -7.35 9.30
CA PRO A 441 -23.79 -6.34 9.98
C PRO A 441 -23.37 -6.77 11.40
N GLY A 442 -23.80 -7.93 11.87
CA GLY A 442 -23.58 -8.42 13.24
C GLY A 442 -24.53 -7.80 14.27
N SER A 443 -24.31 -8.13 15.55
CA SER A 443 -25.01 -7.54 16.69
C SER A 443 -24.36 -6.21 17.11
N ASP A 444 -24.98 -5.57 18.11
CA ASP A 444 -24.41 -4.43 18.84
C ASP A 444 -24.00 -3.29 17.88
N LEU A 445 -24.93 -2.92 17.00
CA LEU A 445 -24.68 -1.85 16.06
C LEU A 445 -24.53 -0.51 16.78
N PRO A 446 -23.50 0.28 16.40
CA PRO A 446 -23.35 1.62 16.92
C PRO A 446 -24.44 2.56 16.38
N ALA A 447 -24.44 3.81 16.85
CA ALA A 447 -25.45 4.80 16.47
C ALA A 447 -25.42 5.12 14.96
N ASP A 448 -24.24 5.07 14.34
CA ASP A 448 -24.05 5.27 12.91
C ASP A 448 -23.72 3.96 12.19
N PHE A 449 -24.55 3.57 11.23
CA PHE A 449 -24.30 2.44 10.35
C PHE A 449 -24.37 2.89 8.88
N ILE A 450 -23.25 2.78 8.16
CA ILE A 450 -23.15 3.21 6.77
C ILE A 450 -22.98 1.98 5.89
N ILE A 451 -23.71 1.95 4.78
CA ILE A 451 -23.67 0.88 3.80
C ILE A 451 -23.28 1.49 2.46
N VAL A 452 -22.24 0.95 1.83
CA VAL A 452 -21.80 1.37 0.49
C VAL A 452 -22.08 0.23 -0.48
N ASN A 453 -22.85 0.55 -1.53
CA ASN A 453 -23.10 -0.35 -2.64
C ASN A 453 -21.96 -0.23 -3.67
N GLY A 454 -20.88 -0.98 -3.52
CA GLY A 454 -19.76 -1.05 -4.46
C GLY A 454 -20.04 -1.87 -5.72
N THR A 455 -21.30 -1.91 -6.18
CA THR A 455 -21.74 -2.63 -7.38
C THR A 455 -22.50 -1.71 -8.34
N LEU A 456 -22.81 -2.21 -9.54
CA LEU A 456 -23.72 -1.56 -10.48
C LEU A 456 -25.21 -1.96 -10.28
N GLY A 457 -25.51 -2.75 -9.25
CA GLY A 457 -26.86 -3.13 -8.86
C GLY A 457 -27.63 -1.98 -8.20
N LYS A 458 -28.96 -2.09 -8.11
CA LYS A 458 -29.87 -1.04 -7.59
C LYS A 458 -30.37 -1.31 -6.17
N GLY A 459 -29.57 -1.95 -5.33
CA GLY A 459 -29.92 -2.18 -3.94
C GLY A 459 -28.98 -3.14 -3.23
N VAL A 460 -29.15 -3.20 -1.92
CA VAL A 460 -28.41 -4.09 -1.02
C VAL A 460 -29.41 -4.85 -0.15
N VAL A 461 -29.05 -6.06 0.26
CA VAL A 461 -29.85 -6.90 1.15
C VAL A 461 -29.13 -7.03 2.48
N LEU A 462 -29.82 -6.70 3.56
CA LEU A 462 -29.34 -6.83 4.93
C LEU A 462 -30.03 -8.02 5.60
N GLU A 463 -29.31 -8.74 6.46
CA GLU A 463 -29.88 -9.73 7.36
C GLU A 463 -29.56 -9.41 8.81
N PHE A 464 -30.61 -9.24 9.63
CA PHE A 464 -30.47 -9.01 11.07
C PHE A 464 -30.91 -10.22 11.87
N THR A 465 -30.11 -10.60 12.86
CA THR A 465 -30.41 -11.68 13.81
C THR A 465 -31.35 -11.24 14.94
N GLU A 466 -31.46 -9.93 15.16
CA GLU A 466 -32.23 -9.29 16.23
C GLU A 466 -33.01 -8.06 15.73
N ASN A 467 -33.96 -7.57 16.54
CA ASN A 467 -34.68 -6.33 16.22
C ASN A 467 -33.81 -5.11 16.55
N THR A 468 -33.54 -4.27 15.55
CA THR A 468 -32.64 -3.11 15.73
C THR A 468 -33.36 -1.76 15.84
N GLY A 469 -34.68 -1.75 15.67
CA GLY A 469 -35.54 -0.57 15.81
C GLY A 469 -35.70 0.26 14.53
N THR A 470 -36.17 1.49 14.71
CA THR A 470 -36.33 2.47 13.62
C THR A 470 -35.07 3.30 13.47
N TRP A 471 -34.62 3.49 12.24
CA TRP A 471 -33.44 4.28 11.88
C TRP A 471 -33.83 5.45 11.00
N GLN A 472 -33.18 6.60 11.16
CA GLN A 472 -33.18 7.63 10.13
C GLN A 472 -32.27 7.16 8.98
N LEU A 473 -32.73 7.34 7.75
CA LEU A 473 -32.04 6.89 6.54
C LEU A 473 -31.82 8.06 5.59
N GLU A 474 -30.59 8.22 5.12
CA GLU A 474 -30.23 9.06 3.98
C GLU A 474 -29.47 8.22 2.95
N ILE A 475 -29.87 8.29 1.68
CA ILE A 475 -29.21 7.62 0.57
C ILE A 475 -28.68 8.67 -0.39
N ARG A 476 -27.42 8.54 -0.81
CA ARG A 476 -26.78 9.37 -1.85
C ARG A 476 -26.33 8.52 -3.03
N ASP A 477 -26.39 9.12 -4.23
CA ASP A 477 -25.84 8.53 -5.45
C ASP A 477 -24.30 8.62 -5.52
N CYS A 478 -23.71 8.10 -6.59
CA CYS A 478 -22.26 8.09 -6.78
C CYS A 478 -21.61 9.49 -6.92
N ARG A 479 -22.41 10.54 -7.08
CA ARG A 479 -21.98 11.95 -7.14
C ARG A 479 -22.28 12.71 -5.85
N GLY A 480 -22.84 12.03 -4.84
CA GLY A 480 -23.20 12.61 -3.55
C GLY A 480 -24.54 13.34 -3.55
N GLN A 481 -25.36 13.22 -4.60
CA GLN A 481 -26.69 13.80 -4.64
C GLN A 481 -27.64 12.97 -3.78
N VAL A 482 -28.49 13.62 -2.98
CA VAL A 482 -29.48 12.93 -2.15
C VAL A 482 -30.48 12.22 -3.05
N PHE A 483 -30.47 10.89 -2.98
CA PHE A 483 -31.35 10.00 -3.74
C PHE A 483 -32.67 9.75 -2.99
N SER A 484 -32.60 9.58 -1.66
CA SER A 484 -33.77 9.36 -0.81
C SER A 484 -33.44 9.67 0.65
N THR A 485 -34.46 10.08 1.42
CA THR A 485 -34.38 10.25 2.88
C THR A 485 -35.65 9.69 3.51
N GLY A 486 -35.57 9.16 4.72
CA GLY A 486 -36.75 8.71 5.44
C GLY A 486 -36.43 7.95 6.72
N GLN A 487 -37.37 7.10 7.14
CA GLN A 487 -37.20 6.19 8.25
C GLN A 487 -37.38 4.75 7.78
N VAL A 488 -36.59 3.83 8.35
CA VAL A 488 -36.69 2.41 8.07
C VAL A 488 -36.74 1.62 9.38
N LEU A 489 -37.68 0.67 9.46
CA LEU A 489 -37.79 -0.26 10.57
C LEU A 489 -37.01 -1.53 10.24
N LEU A 490 -35.89 -1.75 10.93
CA LEU A 490 -35.01 -2.89 10.71
C LEU A 490 -35.16 -3.90 11.85
N GLY A 491 -36.10 -4.83 11.67
CA GLY A 491 -36.34 -5.95 12.57
C GLY A 491 -35.49 -7.19 12.24
N LYS A 492 -35.65 -8.27 13.00
CA LYS A 492 -35.05 -9.57 12.66
C LYS A 492 -35.51 -10.04 11.27
N GLY A 493 -34.59 -10.51 10.43
CA GLY A 493 -34.85 -11.03 9.10
C GLY A 493 -34.18 -10.24 7.98
N LEU A 494 -34.67 -10.45 6.74
CA LEU A 494 -34.12 -9.84 5.52
C LEU A 494 -34.77 -8.50 5.21
N HIS A 495 -33.96 -7.52 4.86
CA HIS A 495 -34.40 -6.17 4.46
C HIS A 495 -33.67 -5.75 3.20
N ARG A 496 -34.40 -5.22 2.22
CA ARG A 496 -33.81 -4.62 1.03
C ARG A 496 -33.83 -3.10 1.16
N ILE A 497 -32.70 -2.48 0.87
CA ILE A 497 -32.59 -1.02 0.75
C ILE A 497 -32.16 -0.70 -0.69
N ASP A 498 -32.93 0.13 -1.39
CA ASP A 498 -32.64 0.53 -2.76
C ASP A 498 -31.56 1.62 -2.80
N VAL A 499 -30.31 1.21 -2.52
CA VAL A 499 -29.12 2.03 -2.70
C VAL A 499 -28.73 2.01 -4.18
N PRO A 500 -28.61 3.17 -4.85
CA PRO A 500 -28.26 3.21 -6.27
C PRO A 500 -26.86 2.63 -6.53
N PRO A 501 -26.53 2.33 -7.80
CA PRO A 501 -25.19 1.91 -8.22
C PRO A 501 -24.12 2.83 -7.64
N VAL A 502 -23.13 2.25 -6.97
CA VAL A 502 -22.02 3.00 -6.37
C VAL A 502 -22.53 4.14 -5.49
N GLY A 503 -23.59 3.89 -4.72
CA GLY A 503 -24.18 4.83 -3.76
C GLY A 503 -23.87 4.45 -2.31
N ALA A 504 -24.23 5.34 -1.39
CA ALA A 504 -24.10 5.13 0.05
C ALA A 504 -25.42 5.38 0.77
N ALA A 505 -25.74 4.54 1.74
CA ALA A 505 -26.83 4.70 2.68
C ALA A 505 -26.28 4.91 4.09
N THR A 506 -26.68 5.99 4.75
CA THR A 506 -26.34 6.29 6.14
C THR A 506 -27.57 6.08 7.00
N LEU A 507 -27.45 5.18 7.98
CA LEU A 507 -28.45 4.89 8.98
C LEU A 507 -28.00 5.49 10.33
N HIS A 508 -28.86 6.30 10.95
CA HIS A 508 -28.59 6.91 12.25
C HIS A 508 -29.68 6.56 13.27
N ARG A 509 -29.28 6.18 14.49
CA ARG A 509 -30.17 6.03 15.65
C ARG A 509 -30.36 7.38 16.32
N SER A 510 -31.62 7.77 16.48
CA SER A 510 -32.03 8.98 17.21
C SER A 510 -31.70 8.89 18.70
#